data_AF-W4RU16-F1
#
_entry.id   AF-W4RU16-F1
#
_cell.length_a   1.000
_cell.length_b   1.000
_cell.length_c   1.000
_cell.angle_alpha   90.00
_cell.angle_beta   90.00
_cell.angle_gamma   90.00
#
_symmetry.space_group_name_H-M   'P 1'
#
loop_
_entity.id
_entity.type
_entity.pdbx_description
1 polymer ?
#
loop_
_entity_poly.entity_id
_entity_poly.type
_entity_poly.pdbx_seq_one_letter_code
_entity_poly.pdbx_strand_id
1 'polypeptide(L)' 'MPLTPLDIHNKEFNKGFRGYDEDEVNEFLDNVIKDYELIIREKKELEEKLNETNSSLAILQI' A
#
# COMPACT_ATOMS: atom_id res chain seq x y z
N MET A 1 -7.92 1.55 -3.37
CA MET A 1 -6.70 1.95 -4.13
C MET A 1 -6.66 1.12 -5.40
N PRO A 2 -6.17 1.66 -6.53
CA PRO A 2 -6.18 0.96 -7.82
C PRO A 2 -5.20 -0.22 -7.91
N LEU A 3 -4.24 -0.33 -6.98
CA LEU A 3 -3.27 -1.43 -6.90
C LEU A 3 -3.11 -1.89 -5.44
N THR A 4 -2.98 -3.20 -5.25
CA THR A 4 -2.62 -3.84 -3.97
C THR A 4 -1.17 -4.31 -3.99
N PRO A 5 -0.53 -4.56 -2.82
CA PRO A 5 0.81 -5.16 -2.77
C PRO A 5 0.90 -6.47 -3.55
N LEU A 6 -0.17 -7.27 -3.51
CA LEU A 6 -0.28 -8.53 -4.26
C LEU A 6 -0.32 -8.31 -5.77
N ASP A 7 -0.98 -7.24 -6.24
CA ASP A 7 -1.00 -6.89 -7.66
C ASP A 7 0.38 -6.46 -8.16
N ILE A 8 1.18 -5.83 -7.31
CA ILE A 8 2.56 -5.44 -7.61
C ILE A 8 3.47 -6.67 -7.66
N HIS A 9 3.32 -7.59 -6.69
CA HIS A 9 4.11 -8.82 -6.64
C HIS A 9 3.83 -9.75 -7.83
N ASN A 10 2.57 -9.88 -8.25
CA ASN A 10 2.18 -10.74 -9.37
C ASN A 10 2.35 -10.06 -10.74
N LYS A 11 2.97 -8.88 -10.79
CA LYS A 11 3.09 -8.11 -12.03
C LYS A 11 4.17 -8.71 -12.92
N GLU A 12 3.75 -9.31 -14.03
CA GLU A 12 4.67 -9.70 -15.11
C GLU A 12 4.88 -8.55 -16.11
N PHE A 13 6.13 -8.35 -16.51
CA PHE A 13 6.53 -7.38 -17.54
C PHE A 13 6.95 -8.10 -18.82
N ASN A 14 6.50 -7.58 -19.97
CA ASN A 14 6.92 -8.11 -21.27
C ASN A 14 8.39 -7.75 -21.54
N LYS A 15 9.18 -8.71 -22.02
CA LYS A 15 10.58 -8.49 -22.42
C LYS A 15 10.64 -7.80 -23.77
N GLY A 16 11.38 -6.69 -23.84
CA GLY A 16 11.67 -5.95 -25.08
C GLY A 16 13.13 -6.08 -25.50
N PHE A 17 13.46 -5.70 -26.74
CA PHE A 17 14.84 -5.71 -27.25
C PHE A 17 15.81 -4.82 -26.45
N ARG A 18 15.27 -3.83 -25.72
CA ARG A 18 15.95 -3.04 -24.70
C ARG A 18 15.00 -2.89 -23.52
N GLY A 19 15.53 -2.99 -22.31
CA GLY A 19 14.77 -2.91 -21.07
C GLY A 19 15.70 -2.70 -19.88
N TYR A 20 15.09 -2.51 -18.72
CA TYR A 20 15.80 -2.53 -17.45
C TYR A 20 16.23 -3.96 -17.11
N ASP A 21 17.25 -4.06 -16.26
CA ASP A 21 17.62 -5.34 -15.66
C ASP A 21 16.45 -5.87 -14.81
N GLU A 22 16.09 -7.12 -15.01
CA GLU A 22 14.95 -7.74 -14.33
C GLU A 22 15.20 -7.85 -12.82
N ASP A 23 16.44 -8.14 -12.41
CA ASP A 23 16.81 -8.28 -11.01
C ASP A 23 16.77 -6.93 -10.29
N GLU A 24 17.29 -5.85 -10.93
CA GLU A 24 17.21 -4.49 -10.37
C GLU A 24 15.76 -4.02 -10.23
N VAL A 25 14.91 -4.31 -11.23
CA VAL A 25 13.48 -3.98 -11.17
C VAL A 25 12.79 -4.75 -10.04
N ASN A 26 13.08 -6.04 -9.90
CA ASN A 26 12.49 -6.87 -8.84
C ASN A 26 12.90 -6.38 -7.45
N GLU A 27 14.17 -6.06 -7.23
CA GLU A 27 14.65 -5.50 -5.95
C GLU A 27 13.96 -4.17 -5.62
N PHE A 28 13.77 -3.31 -6.62
CA PHE A 28 13.02 -2.08 -6.44
C PHE A 28 11.56 -2.33 -6.09
N LEU A 29 10.89 -3.27 -6.79
CA LEU A 29 9.49 -3.62 -6.54
C LEU A 29 9.29 -4.23 -5.15
N ASP A 30 10.24 -5.03 -4.65
CA ASP A 30 10.20 -5.56 -3.28
C ASP A 30 10.19 -4.44 -2.22
N ASN A 31 10.97 -3.38 -2.45
CA ASN A 31 10.95 -2.21 -1.55
C ASN A 31 9.64 -1.42 -1.67
N VAL A 32 9.12 -1.24 -2.89
CA VAL A 32 7.82 -0.60 -3.12
C VAL A 32 6.69 -1.37 -2.44
N ILE A 33 6.70 -2.70 -2.50
CA ILE A 33 5.72 -3.56 -1.84
C ILE A 33 5.73 -3.33 -0.33
N LYS A 34 6.91 -3.36 0.31
CA LYS A 34 7.06 -3.13 1.76
C LYS A 34 6.51 -1.76 2.18
N ASP A 35 6.84 -0.71 1.43
CA ASP A 35 6.37 0.63 1.72
C ASP A 35 4.85 0.74 1.55
N TYR A 36 4.29 0.09 0.52
CA TYR A 36 2.85 0.04 0.31
C TYR A 36 2.11 -0.66 1.46
N GLU A 37 2.65 -1.78 1.96
CA GLU A 37 2.10 -2.48 3.11
C GLU A 37 2.12 -1.61 4.37
N LEU A 38 3.22 -0.88 4.60
CA LEU A 38 3.34 0.05 5.70
C LEU A 38 2.27 1.15 5.61
N ILE A 39 2.12 1.78 4.46
CA ILE A 39 1.13 2.84 4.23
C ILE A 39 -0.30 2.32 4.44
N ILE A 40 -0.61 1.12 3.94
CA ILE A 40 -1.94 0.51 4.12
C ILE A 40 -2.22 0.26 5.60
N ARG A 41 -1.23 -0.23 6.36
CA ARG A 41 -1.36 -0.45 7.80
C ARG A 41 -1.57 0.87 8.55
N GLU A 42 -0.74 1.87 8.30
CA GLU A 42 -0.85 3.20 8.93
C GLU A 42 -2.18 3.86 8.60
N LYS A 43 -2.63 3.76 7.33
CA LYS A 43 -3.95 4.24 6.93
C LYS A 43 -5.05 3.58 7.75
N LYS A 44 -5.02 2.25 7.90
CA LYS A 44 -6.03 1.52 8.68
C LYS A 44 -6.04 1.96 10.15
N GLU A 45 -4.86 2.10 10.76
CA GLU A 45 -4.74 2.58 12.15
C GLU A 45 -5.28 4.01 12.31
N LEU A 46 -5.04 4.90 11.34
CA LEU A 46 -5.57 6.25 11.35
C LEU A 46 -7.09 6.28 11.16
N GLU A 47 -7.63 5.44 10.28
CA GLU A 47 -9.08 5.30 10.08
C GLU A 47 -9.77 4.77 11.35
N GLU A 48 -9.16 3.80 12.04
CA GLU A 48 -9.64 3.29 13.33
C GLU A 48 -9.65 4.41 14.40
N LYS A 49 -8.53 5.12 14.59
CA LYS A 49 -8.44 6.26 15.54
C LYS A 49 -9.44 7.36 15.23
N LEU A 50 -9.64 7.67 13.94
CA LEU A 50 -10.62 8.67 13.51
C LEU A 50 -12.04 8.23 13.86
N ASN A 51 -12.37 6.95 13.62
CA ASN A 51 -13.68 6.41 13.95
C ASN A 51 -13.95 6.38 15.47
N GLU A 52 -12.95 6.01 16.28
CA GLU A 52 -13.02 6.06 17.74
C GLU A 52 -13.23 7.48 18.27
N THR A 53 -12.50 8.45 17.70
CA THR A 53 -12.63 9.86 18.07
C THR A 53 -14.00 10.40 17.70
N ASN A 54 -14.47 10.12 16.47
CA ASN A 54 -15.80 10.53 16.01
C ASN A 54 -16.92 9.93 16.84
N SER A 55 -16.80 8.66 17.24
CA SER A 55 -17.77 7.99 18.12
C SER A 55 -17.81 8.66 19.49
N SER A 56 -16.66 9.00 20.06
CA SER A 56 -16.57 9.69 21.36
C SER A 56 -17.16 11.09 21.31
N LEU A 57 -16.92 11.84 20.22
CA LEU A 57 -17.53 13.16 20.00
C LEU A 57 -19.05 13.07 19.85
N ALA A 58 -19.56 12.06 19.14
CA ALA A 58 -20.99 11.84 18.99
C ALA A 58 -21.70 11.57 20.33
N ILE A 59 -21.05 10.86 21.25
CA ILE A 59 -21.59 10.60 22.60
C ILE A 59 -21.63 11.89 23.45
N LEU A 60 -20.66 12.79 23.29
CA LEU A 60 -20.60 14.06 24.04
C LEU A 60 -21.56 15.14 23.53
N GLN A 61 -22.16 14.98 22.35
CA GLN A 61 -23.09 15.93 21.74
C GLN A 61 -24.57 15.62 22.03
N ILE A 62 -24.86 14.60 22.84
CA ILE A 62 -26.21 14.22 23.31
C ILE A 62 -26.37 14.63 24.78
#